data_AF-A0A4Q4V7M1-F1
#
_entry.id   AF-A0A4Q4V7M1-F1
#
_cell.length_a   1.000
_cell.length_b   1.000
_cell.length_c   1.000
_cell.angle_alpha   90.00
_cell.angle_beta   90.00
_cell.angle_gamma   90.00
#
_symmetry.space_group_name_H-M   'P 1'
#
loop_
_entity.id
_entity.type
_entity.pdbx_description
1 polymer ?
#
loop_
_entity_poly.entity_id
_entity_poly.type
_entity_poly.pdbx_seq_one_letter_code
_entity_poly.pdbx_strand_id
1 'polypeptide(L)'
;MSDNTQEPTIQQYKDTIKELEEAVQRLEAQVNATRTSEVKIKPKKPEPYDGKGSVQSFLTQARVYLRFEKVVDEADKILTVAAFFKGDALDWFEPTLRDYLENGKSDQQQATRILFQYYINFEEKLRANFGNPDEKRTAAQKILDLKQKGPASKYAVAFKNLMAKAGWVDEKDDSLIDIFYKGLKDDVKDEIVKMVRLTTLDKYIAEAVKIDNR
;
A
#
# COMPACT_ATOMS: atom_id res chain seq x y z
N MET A 1 12.94 -60.71 -4.04
CA MET A 1 13.73 -59.58 -4.56
C MET A 1 13.99 -58.68 -3.38
N SER A 2 15.16 -58.80 -2.76
CA SER A 2 15.54 -57.99 -1.61
C SER A 2 16.52 -56.93 -2.12
N ASP A 3 16.12 -55.67 -1.98
CA ASP A 3 16.85 -54.50 -2.44
C ASP A 3 18.13 -54.34 -1.60
N ASN A 4 19.29 -54.44 -2.25
CA ASN A 4 20.60 -54.42 -1.59
C ASN A 4 21.14 -52.99 -1.58
N THR A 5 20.62 -52.16 -0.67
CA THR A 5 21.17 -50.82 -0.44
C THR A 5 22.38 -50.96 0.50
N GLN A 6 23.57 -50.92 -0.08
CA GLN A 6 24.83 -51.00 0.66
C GLN A 6 25.02 -49.72 1.50
N GLU A 7 25.09 -49.86 2.83
CA GLU A 7 25.31 -48.72 3.72
C GLU A 7 26.67 -48.04 3.43
N PRO A 8 26.74 -46.70 3.42
CA PRO A 8 27.99 -45.99 3.19
C PRO A 8 29.05 -46.32 4.25
N THR A 9 30.30 -46.40 3.82
CA THR A 9 31.46 -46.62 4.69
C THR A 9 31.80 -45.36 5.50
N ILE A 10 32.47 -45.55 6.64
CA ILE A 10 32.96 -44.44 7.50
C ILE A 10 33.79 -43.42 6.71
N GLN A 11 34.55 -43.87 5.71
CA GLN A 11 35.34 -42.97 4.87
C GLN A 11 34.46 -42.09 3.97
N GLN A 12 33.41 -42.66 3.36
CA GLN A 12 32.45 -41.91 2.55
C GLN A 12 31.74 -40.83 3.38
N TYR A 13 31.42 -41.11 4.66
CA TYR A 13 30.87 -40.09 5.55
C TYR A 13 31.86 -38.96 5.84
N LYS A 14 33.14 -39.25 6.08
CA LYS A 14 34.17 -38.23 6.32
C LYS A 14 34.37 -37.32 5.11
N ASP A 15 34.39 -37.90 3.92
CA ASP A 15 34.56 -37.15 2.67
C ASP A 15 33.34 -36.25 2.41
N THR A 16 32.13 -36.77 2.66
CA THR A 16 30.89 -35.98 2.55
C THR A 16 30.86 -34.82 3.55
N ILE A 17 31.28 -35.04 4.80
CA ILE A 17 31.35 -33.97 5.81
C ILE A 17 32.31 -32.86 5.36
N LYS A 18 33.49 -33.23 4.85
CA LYS A 18 34.47 -32.27 4.36
C LYS A 18 33.93 -31.45 3.18
N GLU A 19 33.27 -32.09 2.23
CA GLU A 19 32.65 -31.39 1.10
C GLU A 19 31.54 -30.43 1.55
N LEU A 20 30.74 -30.82 2.55
CA LEU A 20 29.70 -29.97 3.13
C LEU A 20 30.31 -28.77 3.87
N GLU A 21 31.37 -28.95 4.65
CA GLU A 21 32.07 -27.86 5.33
C GLU A 21 32.63 -26.83 4.33
N GLU A 22 33.25 -27.30 3.24
CA GLU A 22 33.75 -26.42 2.17
C GLU A 22 32.60 -25.70 1.45
N ALA A 23 31.48 -26.38 1.21
CA ALA A 23 30.30 -25.76 0.60
C ALA A 23 29.69 -24.68 1.50
N VAL A 24 29.59 -24.92 2.81
CA VAL A 24 29.11 -23.95 3.79
C VAL A 24 30.01 -22.71 3.80
N GLN A 25 31.33 -22.88 3.85
CA GLN A 25 32.26 -21.74 3.82
C GLN A 25 32.14 -20.90 2.53
N ARG A 26 31.98 -21.56 1.37
CA ARG A 26 31.80 -20.85 0.08
C ARG A 26 30.47 -20.09 0.05
N LEU A 27 29.40 -20.68 0.57
CA LEU A 27 28.10 -20.03 0.68
C LEU A 27 28.14 -18.84 1.65
N GLU A 28 28.80 -18.98 2.80
CA GLU A 28 29.01 -17.87 3.75
C GLU A 28 29.81 -16.72 3.13
N ALA A 29 30.86 -17.03 2.38
CA ALA A 29 31.65 -16.04 1.65
C ALA A 29 30.84 -15.33 0.56
N GLN A 30 30.01 -16.06 -0.21
CA GLN A 30 29.09 -15.48 -1.20
C GLN A 30 28.02 -14.60 -0.55
N VAL A 31 27.42 -15.04 0.55
CA VAL A 31 26.42 -14.28 1.30
C VAL A 31 27.03 -12.99 1.84
N ASN A 32 28.25 -13.03 2.39
CA ASN A 32 28.94 -11.85 2.90
C ASN A 32 29.37 -10.88 1.78
N ALA A 33 29.85 -11.39 0.63
CA ALA A 33 30.18 -10.55 -0.52
C ALA A 33 28.94 -9.89 -1.15
N THR A 34 27.79 -10.56 -1.12
CA THR A 34 26.51 -10.01 -1.62
C THR A 34 25.93 -8.95 -0.67
N ARG A 35 26.17 -9.07 0.64
CA ARG A 35 25.73 -8.08 1.65
C ARG A 35 26.46 -6.74 1.56
N THR A 36 27.67 -6.69 0.98
CA THR A 36 28.49 -5.47 0.92
C THR A 36 28.13 -4.49 -0.21
N SER A 37 27.25 -4.86 -1.15
CA SER A 37 26.89 -4.01 -2.31
C SER A 37 25.42 -3.57 -2.36
N GLU A 38 24.60 -3.91 -1.35
CA GLU A 38 23.24 -3.37 -1.26
C GLU A 38 23.28 -1.91 -0.80
N VAL A 39 22.95 -0.98 -1.70
CA VAL A 39 22.60 0.40 -1.33
C VAL A 39 21.40 0.33 -0.39
N LYS A 40 21.65 0.40 0.92
CA LYS A 40 20.59 0.48 1.94
C LYS A 40 19.89 1.82 1.82
N ILE A 41 18.86 1.89 0.99
CA ILE A 41 17.89 2.97 1.00
C ILE A 41 17.20 2.92 2.36
N LYS A 42 17.50 3.89 3.23
CA LYS A 42 16.78 4.05 4.50
C LYS A 42 15.49 4.81 4.22
N PRO A 43 14.30 4.18 4.32
CA PRO A 43 13.05 4.88 4.13
C PRO A 43 12.92 5.99 5.19
N LYS A 44 12.29 7.10 4.81
CA LYS A 44 11.86 8.08 5.82
C LYS A 44 10.80 7.40 6.72
N LYS A 45 10.96 7.53 8.03
CA LYS A 45 9.94 7.10 8.99
C LYS A 45 8.64 7.88 8.76
N PRO A 46 7.45 7.27 8.95
CA PRO A 46 6.19 7.98 8.96
C PRO A 46 6.21 9.10 10.01
N GLU A 47 5.59 10.23 9.68
CA GLU A 47 5.35 11.28 10.66
C GLU A 47 4.40 10.76 11.76
N PRO A 48 4.65 11.09 13.05
CA PRO A 48 3.75 10.68 14.12
C PRO A 48 2.32 11.18 13.90
N TYR A 49 1.35 10.27 14.04
CA TYR A 49 -0.06 10.52 13.80
C TYR A 49 -0.81 10.76 15.10
N ASP A 50 -1.43 11.93 15.24
CA ASP A 50 -2.21 12.33 16.42
C ASP A 50 -3.71 12.09 16.28
N GLY A 51 -4.15 11.46 15.19
CA GLY A 51 -5.57 11.33 14.88
C GLY A 51 -6.12 12.44 13.99
N LYS A 52 -5.31 13.46 13.64
CA LYS A 52 -5.73 14.59 12.81
C LYS A 52 -5.17 14.51 11.39
N GLY A 53 -5.91 15.04 10.44
CA GLY A 53 -5.55 15.04 9.03
C GLY A 53 -5.95 13.77 8.31
N SER A 54 -5.19 13.39 7.28
CA SER A 54 -5.55 12.26 6.41
C SER A 54 -4.99 10.95 6.94
N VAL A 55 -5.85 10.13 7.56
CA VAL A 55 -5.53 8.73 7.93
C VAL A 55 -5.00 7.92 6.75
N GLN A 56 -5.51 8.18 5.54
CA GLN A 56 -5.06 7.51 4.32
C GLN A 56 -3.63 7.88 3.94
N SER A 57 -3.23 9.14 4.14
CA SER A 57 -1.86 9.60 3.87
C SER A 57 -0.87 9.01 4.88
N PHE A 58 -1.29 8.90 6.15
CA PHE A 58 -0.52 8.21 7.19
C PHE A 58 -0.33 6.72 6.86
N LEU A 59 -1.42 6.00 6.57
CA LEU A 59 -1.38 4.57 6.22
C LEU A 59 -0.52 4.30 4.97
N THR A 60 -0.56 5.19 3.98
CA THR A 60 0.30 5.08 2.79
C THR A 60 1.79 5.15 3.16
N GLN A 61 2.18 6.11 3.99
CA GLN A 61 3.56 6.24 4.45
C GLN A 61 3.99 5.04 5.32
N ALA A 62 3.10 4.59 6.22
CA ALA A 62 3.31 3.41 7.04
C ALA A 62 3.57 2.16 6.18
N ARG A 63 2.76 1.92 5.14
CA ARG A 63 2.96 0.77 4.22
C ARG A 63 4.29 0.81 3.49
N VAL A 64 4.72 2.00 3.05
CA VAL A 64 6.06 2.17 2.45
C VAL A 64 7.13 1.78 3.47
N TYR A 65 7.05 2.32 4.68
CA TYR A 65 8.00 2.02 5.74
C TYR A 65 8.06 0.52 6.07
N LEU A 66 6.91 -0.11 6.33
CA LEU A 66 6.81 -1.55 6.59
C LEU A 66 7.46 -2.40 5.48
N ARG A 67 7.26 -2.01 4.22
CA ARG A 67 7.84 -2.72 3.06
C ARG A 67 9.37 -2.62 3.04
N PHE A 68 9.93 -1.46 3.32
CA PHE A 68 11.38 -1.27 3.36
C PHE A 68 12.02 -1.94 4.57
N GLU A 69 11.34 -1.92 5.73
CA GLU A 69 11.76 -2.65 6.94
C GLU A 69 11.50 -4.16 6.85
N LYS A 70 10.90 -4.63 5.75
CA LYS A 70 10.60 -6.06 5.48
C LYS A 70 9.80 -6.71 6.61
N VAL A 71 8.86 -5.97 7.22
CA VAL A 71 8.00 -6.50 8.29
C VAL A 71 6.93 -7.40 7.66
N VAL A 72 7.00 -8.70 7.96
CA VAL A 72 6.13 -9.72 7.36
C VAL A 72 4.96 -10.08 8.27
N ASP A 73 5.21 -10.28 9.56
CA ASP A 73 4.19 -10.70 10.52
C ASP A 73 3.10 -9.62 10.69
N GLU A 74 1.84 -10.06 10.77
CA GLU A 74 0.68 -9.17 10.81
C GLU A 74 0.63 -8.36 12.11
N ALA A 75 0.98 -8.98 13.24
CA ALA A 75 1.02 -8.28 14.52
C ALA A 75 2.19 -7.31 14.57
N ASP A 76 3.38 -7.70 14.10
CA ASP A 76 4.54 -6.81 14.03
C ASP A 76 4.28 -5.59 13.14
N LYS A 77 3.52 -5.74 12.05
CA LYS A 77 3.08 -4.59 11.24
C LYS A 77 2.23 -3.64 12.08
N ILE A 78 1.25 -4.15 12.81
CA ILE A 78 0.37 -3.34 13.66
C ILE A 78 1.18 -2.63 14.75
N LEU A 79 2.05 -3.35 15.45
CA LEU A 79 2.93 -2.79 16.49
C LEU A 79 3.84 -1.70 15.93
N THR A 80 4.43 -1.94 14.76
CA THR A 80 5.30 -0.97 14.08
C THR A 80 4.55 0.30 13.72
N VAL A 81 3.31 0.19 13.22
CA VAL A 81 2.49 1.37 12.89
C VAL A 81 2.01 2.08 14.14
N ALA A 82 1.59 1.33 15.18
CA ALA A 82 1.14 1.88 16.45
C ALA A 82 2.24 2.66 17.18
N ALA A 83 3.52 2.32 16.98
CA ALA A 83 4.66 3.07 17.50
C ALA A 83 4.75 4.51 16.97
N PHE A 84 4.05 4.83 15.87
CA PHE A 84 3.94 6.19 15.34
C PHE A 84 2.67 6.92 15.80
N PHE A 85 1.84 6.33 16.65
CA PHE A 85 0.70 7.04 17.24
C PHE A 85 1.14 7.98 18.37
N LYS A 86 0.43 9.09 18.49
CA LYS A 86 0.50 10.05 19.59
C LYS A 86 -0.89 10.63 19.85
N GLY A 87 -1.07 11.38 20.94
CA GLY A 87 -2.32 12.09 21.23
C GLY A 87 -3.56 11.19 21.10
N ASP A 88 -4.62 11.73 20.50
CA ASP A 88 -5.93 11.06 20.37
C ASP A 88 -5.84 9.68 19.69
N ALA A 89 -4.93 9.50 18.74
CA ALA A 89 -4.69 8.20 18.10
C ALA A 89 -4.09 7.16 19.04
N LEU A 90 -3.14 7.58 19.89
CA LEU A 90 -2.56 6.69 20.89
C LEU A 90 -3.59 6.39 21.98
N ASP A 91 -4.27 7.40 22.51
CA ASP A 91 -5.28 7.24 23.56
C ASP A 91 -6.40 6.27 23.14
N TRP A 92 -6.81 6.34 21.87
CA TRP A 92 -7.79 5.42 21.29
C TRP A 92 -7.27 3.98 21.18
N PHE A 93 -6.01 3.79 20.78
CA PHE A 93 -5.45 2.46 20.52
C PHE A 93 -4.86 1.78 21.77
N GLU A 94 -4.45 2.58 22.76
CA GLU A 94 -3.74 2.14 23.97
C GLU A 94 -4.41 0.96 24.66
N PRO A 95 -5.74 0.94 24.90
CA PRO A 95 -6.35 -0.20 25.60
C PRO A 95 -6.24 -1.51 24.83
N THR A 96 -6.32 -1.45 23.50
CA THR A 96 -6.18 -2.63 22.62
C THR A 96 -4.71 -3.07 22.54
N LEU A 97 -3.79 -2.11 22.49
CA LEU A 97 -2.35 -2.38 22.47
C LEU A 97 -1.87 -2.99 23.79
N ARG A 98 -2.32 -2.44 24.93
CA ARG A 98 -2.02 -2.96 26.27
C ARG A 98 -2.52 -4.38 26.45
N ASP A 99 -3.78 -4.64 26.06
CA ASP A 99 -4.34 -6.00 26.11
C ASP A 99 -3.52 -7.00 25.29
N TYR A 100 -3.05 -6.61 24.10
CA TYR A 100 -2.19 -7.48 23.27
C TYR A 100 -0.82 -7.76 23.89
N LEU A 101 -0.18 -6.73 24.48
CA LEU A 101 1.19 -6.81 24.98
C LEU A 101 1.30 -7.45 26.37
N GLU A 102 0.30 -7.28 27.23
CA GLU A 102 0.34 -7.75 28.62
C GLU A 102 -0.31 -9.12 28.83
N ASN A 103 -1.22 -9.52 27.94
CA ASN A 103 -1.97 -10.78 28.09
C ASN A 103 -1.54 -11.85 27.08
N GLY A 104 -1.54 -13.10 27.56
CA GLY A 104 -1.42 -14.27 26.69
C GLY A 104 -2.62 -14.39 25.75
N LYS A 105 -2.45 -15.09 24.61
CA LYS A 105 -3.47 -15.18 23.55
C LYS A 105 -4.83 -15.69 24.05
N SER A 106 -4.87 -16.58 25.06
CA SER A 106 -6.13 -17.06 25.67
C SER A 106 -6.86 -15.98 26.44
N ASP A 107 -6.13 -15.06 27.06
CA ASP A 107 -6.65 -14.11 28.05
C ASP A 107 -6.94 -12.73 27.42
N GLN A 108 -6.40 -12.48 26.21
CA GLN A 108 -6.73 -11.32 25.39
C GLN A 108 -8.24 -11.23 25.10
N GLN A 109 -8.72 -10.01 24.88
CA GLN A 109 -10.08 -9.82 24.39
C GLN A 109 -10.22 -10.40 22.98
N GLN A 110 -11.42 -10.91 22.66
CA GLN A 110 -11.70 -11.44 21.31
C GLN A 110 -11.48 -10.37 20.24
N ALA A 111 -11.87 -9.12 20.52
CA ALA A 111 -11.68 -8.00 19.60
C ALA A 111 -10.19 -7.73 19.31
N THR A 112 -9.32 -7.80 20.33
CA THR A 112 -7.86 -7.67 20.18
C THR A 112 -7.31 -8.78 19.30
N ARG A 113 -7.67 -10.04 19.58
CA ARG A 113 -7.24 -11.19 18.78
C ARG A 113 -7.61 -11.06 17.30
N ILE A 114 -8.86 -10.69 17.02
CA ILE A 114 -9.34 -10.49 15.64
C ILE A 114 -8.57 -9.35 14.98
N LEU A 115 -8.37 -8.24 15.70
CA LEU A 115 -7.68 -7.08 15.16
C LEU A 115 -6.23 -7.39 14.77
N PHE A 116 -5.51 -8.13 15.62
CA PHE A 116 -4.12 -8.51 15.40
C PHE A 116 -3.92 -9.71 14.46
N GLN A 117 -5.00 -10.38 14.05
CA GLN A 117 -4.92 -11.52 13.13
C GLN A 117 -4.52 -11.10 11.71
N TYR A 118 -5.01 -9.95 11.24
CA TYR A 118 -4.73 -9.44 9.90
C TYR A 118 -4.56 -7.93 9.94
N TYR A 119 -3.52 -7.42 9.29
CA TYR A 119 -3.23 -5.98 9.21
C TYR A 119 -4.40 -5.19 8.60
N ILE A 120 -5.17 -5.78 7.67
CA ILE A 120 -6.35 -5.14 7.08
C ILE A 120 -7.41 -4.80 8.14
N ASN A 121 -7.61 -5.65 9.16
CA ASN A 121 -8.57 -5.39 10.23
C ASN A 121 -8.17 -4.13 11.01
N PHE A 122 -6.88 -3.97 11.28
CA PHE A 122 -6.33 -2.78 11.92
C PHE A 122 -6.55 -1.54 11.04
N GLU A 123 -6.23 -1.60 9.76
CA GLU A 123 -6.41 -0.46 8.87
C GLU A 123 -7.88 -0.04 8.72
N GLU A 124 -8.80 -0.99 8.64
CA GLU A 124 -10.23 -0.72 8.60
C GLU A 124 -10.71 -0.07 9.89
N LYS A 125 -10.31 -0.60 11.05
CA LYS A 125 -10.67 -0.03 12.35
C LYS A 125 -10.09 1.39 12.51
N LEU A 126 -8.88 1.64 12.03
CA LEU A 126 -8.26 2.97 12.04
C LEU A 126 -8.98 3.95 11.11
N ARG A 127 -9.34 3.53 9.89
CA ARG A 127 -10.14 4.35 8.96
C ARG A 127 -11.55 4.60 9.47
N ALA A 128 -12.17 3.65 10.17
CA ALA A 128 -13.49 3.84 10.76
C ALA A 128 -13.46 4.89 11.87
N ASN A 129 -12.37 4.96 12.65
CA ASN A 129 -12.26 5.90 13.77
C ASN A 129 -11.79 7.30 13.36
N PHE A 130 -10.80 7.40 12.45
CA PHE A 130 -10.19 8.68 12.07
C PHE A 130 -10.40 9.08 10.61
N GLY A 131 -11.03 8.22 9.81
CA GLY A 131 -11.45 8.59 8.47
C GLY A 131 -12.62 9.56 8.54
N ASN A 132 -12.67 10.50 7.61
CA ASN A 132 -13.82 11.37 7.47
C ASN A 132 -14.89 10.66 6.61
N PRO A 133 -16.07 10.29 7.17
CA PRO A 133 -17.11 9.61 6.41
C PRO A 133 -17.62 10.44 5.23
N ASP A 134 -17.61 11.77 5.40
CA ASP A 134 -18.00 12.71 4.36
C ASP A 134 -16.90 12.93 3.33
N GLU A 135 -15.66 12.40 3.49
CA GLU A 135 -14.60 12.60 2.50
C GLU A 135 -14.97 11.99 1.15
N LYS A 136 -15.57 10.80 1.14
CA LYS A 136 -16.04 10.16 -0.11
C LYS A 136 -17.12 11.00 -0.79
N ARG A 137 -18.13 11.42 -0.01
CA ARG A 137 -19.25 12.24 -0.51
C ARG A 137 -18.79 13.62 -0.97
N THR A 138 -17.92 14.25 -0.20
CA THR A 138 -17.31 15.55 -0.52
C THR A 138 -16.42 15.45 -1.75
N ALA A 139 -15.66 14.37 -1.89
CA ALA A 139 -14.87 14.11 -3.08
C ALA A 139 -15.77 13.93 -4.31
N ALA A 140 -16.83 13.11 -4.22
CA ALA A 140 -17.82 12.95 -5.28
C ALA A 140 -18.44 14.29 -5.70
N GLN A 141 -18.88 15.11 -4.76
CA GLN A 141 -19.42 16.45 -5.05
C GLN A 141 -18.37 17.33 -5.74
N LYS A 142 -17.13 17.35 -5.22
CA LYS A 142 -16.02 18.09 -5.83
C LYS A 142 -15.69 17.62 -7.24
N ILE A 143 -15.88 16.34 -7.58
CA ILE A 143 -15.70 15.84 -8.96
C ILE A 143 -16.75 16.46 -9.87
N LEU A 144 -18.02 16.47 -9.45
CA LEU A 144 -19.13 17.02 -10.24
C LEU A 144 -18.97 18.52 -10.49
N ASP A 145 -18.40 19.24 -9.51
CA ASP A 145 -18.14 20.67 -9.60
C ASP A 145 -16.77 21.00 -10.23
N LEU A 146 -15.92 20.01 -10.51
CA LEU A 146 -14.57 20.23 -11.02
C LEU A 146 -14.62 20.76 -12.46
N LYS A 147 -13.98 21.91 -12.68
CA LYS A 147 -13.82 22.51 -14.01
C LYS A 147 -12.34 22.71 -14.35
N GLN A 148 -11.99 22.51 -15.61
CA GLN A 148 -10.68 22.81 -16.17
C GLN A 148 -10.49 24.34 -16.24
N LYS A 149 -9.80 24.90 -15.25
CA LYS A 149 -9.46 26.34 -15.20
C LYS A 149 -8.07 26.68 -15.76
N GLY A 150 -7.31 25.66 -16.14
CA GLY A 150 -5.93 25.79 -16.60
C GLY A 150 -5.57 24.62 -17.52
N PRO A 151 -4.32 24.15 -17.50
CA PRO A 151 -3.92 23.00 -18.32
C PRO A 151 -4.78 21.76 -18.02
N ALA A 152 -5.21 21.06 -19.06
CA ALA A 152 -5.98 19.81 -18.97
C ALA A 152 -5.24 18.76 -18.15
N SER A 153 -3.90 18.76 -18.17
CA SER A 153 -3.08 17.85 -17.37
C SER A 153 -3.26 18.06 -15.86
N LYS A 154 -3.33 19.31 -15.40
CA LYS A 154 -3.61 19.64 -13.99
C LYS A 154 -5.03 19.28 -13.61
N TYR A 155 -5.99 19.54 -14.50
CA TYR A 155 -7.38 19.12 -14.31
C TYR A 155 -7.50 17.60 -14.18
N ALA A 156 -6.84 16.83 -15.05
CA ALA A 156 -6.83 15.38 -15.00
C ALA A 156 -6.25 14.81 -13.70
N VAL A 157 -5.14 15.37 -13.21
CA VAL A 157 -4.57 14.98 -11.91
C VAL A 157 -5.56 15.25 -10.78
N ALA A 158 -6.19 16.42 -10.76
CA ALA A 158 -7.19 16.75 -9.75
C ALA A 158 -8.40 15.79 -9.81
N PHE A 159 -8.87 15.47 -11.02
CA PHE A 159 -9.97 14.54 -11.25
C PHE A 159 -9.65 13.13 -10.71
N LYS A 160 -8.51 12.56 -11.10
CA LYS A 160 -8.07 11.23 -10.63
C LYS A 160 -7.87 11.17 -9.11
N ASN A 161 -7.30 12.23 -8.54
CA ASN A 161 -7.13 12.32 -7.09
C ASN A 161 -8.47 12.31 -6.36
N LEU A 162 -9.47 13.02 -6.87
CA LEU A 162 -10.81 13.03 -6.29
C LEU A 162 -11.53 11.69 -6.50
N MET A 163 -11.40 11.05 -7.66
CA MET A 163 -11.93 9.70 -7.90
C MET A 163 -11.41 8.69 -6.88
N ALA A 164 -10.10 8.66 -6.66
CA ALA A 164 -9.47 7.78 -5.68
C ALA A 164 -10.02 8.01 -4.27
N LYS A 165 -10.28 9.28 -3.89
CA LYS A 165 -10.91 9.63 -2.61
C LYS A 165 -12.39 9.26 -2.53
N ALA A 166 -13.12 9.38 -3.64
CA ALA A 166 -14.53 8.98 -3.73
C ALA A 166 -14.69 7.45 -3.77
N GLY A 167 -13.62 6.71 -4.03
CA GLY A 167 -13.66 5.27 -4.28
C GLY A 167 -14.27 4.93 -5.64
N TRP A 168 -14.23 5.86 -6.59
CA TRP A 168 -14.70 5.65 -7.95
C TRP A 168 -13.58 4.99 -8.76
N VAL A 169 -13.86 3.81 -9.30
CA VAL A 169 -12.95 3.06 -10.17
C VAL A 169 -13.44 3.16 -11.62
N ASP A 170 -12.51 3.10 -12.56
CA ASP A 170 -12.80 3.03 -14.00
C ASP A 170 -13.43 1.66 -14.30
N GLU A 171 -14.74 1.52 -14.03
CA GLU A 171 -15.52 0.40 -14.53
C GLU A 171 -15.77 0.60 -16.02
N LYS A 172 -16.16 -0.45 -16.75
CA LYS A 172 -16.42 -0.39 -18.22
C LYS A 172 -17.62 0.52 -18.60
N ASP A 173 -18.05 1.39 -17.70
CA ASP A 173 -19.10 2.36 -17.88
C ASP A 173 -18.49 3.72 -18.25
N ASP A 174 -18.93 4.26 -19.39
CA ASP A 174 -18.47 5.54 -19.93
C ASP A 174 -18.92 6.75 -19.07
N SER A 175 -19.66 6.54 -17.98
CA SER A 175 -20.14 7.60 -17.07
C SER A 175 -19.02 8.50 -16.55
N LEU A 176 -17.84 7.95 -16.25
CA LEU A 176 -16.68 8.73 -15.81
C LEU A 176 -16.09 9.61 -16.92
N ILE A 177 -16.16 9.15 -18.16
CA ILE A 177 -15.76 9.93 -19.34
C ILE A 177 -16.69 11.13 -19.50
N ASP A 178 -18.00 10.92 -19.33
CA ASP A 178 -18.98 12.00 -19.44
C ASP A 178 -18.84 13.03 -18.32
N ILE A 179 -18.58 12.59 -17.09
CA ILE A 179 -18.31 13.49 -15.97
C ILE A 179 -17.01 14.27 -16.22
N PHE A 180 -15.95 13.62 -16.69
CA PHE A 180 -14.70 14.27 -17.05
C PHE A 180 -14.89 15.31 -18.17
N TYR A 181 -15.62 14.95 -19.23
CA TYR A 181 -15.93 15.82 -20.36
C TYR A 181 -16.70 17.07 -19.94
N LYS A 182 -17.70 16.95 -19.05
CA LYS A 182 -18.48 18.10 -18.53
C LYS A 182 -17.61 19.16 -17.85
N GLY A 183 -16.46 18.76 -17.31
CA GLY A 183 -15.52 19.66 -16.66
C GLY A 183 -14.47 20.29 -17.57
N LEU A 184 -14.27 19.78 -18.80
CA LEU A 184 -13.32 20.36 -19.76
C LEU A 184 -13.73 21.77 -20.20
N LYS A 185 -12.76 22.55 -20.67
CA LYS A 185 -13.03 23.82 -21.35
C LYS A 185 -13.74 23.59 -22.69
N ASP A 186 -14.47 24.58 -23.16
CA ASP A 186 -15.32 24.44 -24.35
C ASP A 186 -14.50 24.26 -25.64
N ASP A 187 -13.34 24.91 -25.76
CA ASP A 187 -12.39 24.70 -26.86
C ASP A 187 -11.89 23.25 -26.95
N VAL A 188 -11.56 22.65 -25.81
CA VAL A 188 -11.14 21.23 -25.74
C VAL A 188 -12.32 20.30 -26.07
N LYS A 189 -13.54 20.63 -25.59
CA LYS A 189 -14.75 19.84 -25.87
C LYS A 189 -15.08 19.82 -27.36
N ASP A 190 -15.01 20.98 -28.02
CA ASP A 190 -15.35 21.14 -29.44
C ASP A 190 -14.43 20.32 -30.34
N GLU A 191 -13.17 20.13 -29.95
CA GLU A 191 -12.22 19.31 -30.68
C GLU A 191 -12.34 17.82 -30.35
N ILE A 192 -12.49 17.46 -29.07
CA ILE A 192 -12.51 16.04 -28.67
C ILE A 192 -13.79 15.33 -29.11
N VAL A 193 -14.92 16.04 -29.23
CA VAL A 193 -16.19 15.47 -29.69
C VAL A 193 -16.16 15.05 -31.17
N LYS A 194 -15.24 15.62 -31.96
CA LYS A 194 -15.04 15.27 -33.38
C LYS A 194 -14.30 13.95 -33.55
N MET A 195 -13.72 13.40 -32.48
CA MET A 195 -12.94 12.17 -32.50
C MET A 195 -13.80 10.94 -32.19
N VAL A 196 -13.31 9.75 -32.57
CA VAL A 196 -13.92 8.49 -32.14
C VAL A 196 -13.85 8.39 -30.62
N ARG A 197 -14.99 8.12 -29.97
CA ARG A 197 -15.08 8.01 -28.51
C ARG A 197 -14.17 6.88 -28.01
N LEU A 198 -13.23 7.24 -27.14
CA LEU A 198 -12.32 6.29 -26.51
C LEU A 198 -13.03 5.57 -25.38
N THR A 199 -12.76 4.28 -25.20
CA THR A 199 -13.47 3.40 -24.25
C THR A 199 -12.83 3.29 -22.87
N THR A 200 -11.78 4.09 -22.61
CA THR A 200 -11.15 4.14 -21.29
C THR A 200 -10.90 5.58 -20.88
N LEU A 201 -11.10 5.88 -19.60
CA LEU A 201 -10.89 7.22 -19.07
C LEU A 201 -9.44 7.70 -19.30
N ASP A 202 -8.47 6.80 -19.15
CA ASP A 202 -7.04 7.13 -19.35
C ASP A 202 -6.71 7.57 -20.77
N LYS A 203 -7.26 6.88 -21.78
CA LYS A 203 -7.07 7.26 -23.19
C LYS A 203 -7.77 8.58 -23.48
N TYR A 204 -8.96 8.77 -22.93
CA TYR A 204 -9.73 10.01 -23.07
C TYR A 204 -9.00 11.21 -22.47
N ILE A 205 -8.44 11.05 -21.26
CA ILE A 205 -7.61 12.07 -20.60
C ILE A 205 -6.39 12.41 -21.46
N ALA A 206 -5.69 11.41 -21.99
CA ALA A 206 -4.49 11.64 -22.80
C ALA A 206 -4.79 12.49 -24.04
N GLU A 207 -5.90 12.22 -24.73
CA GLU A 207 -6.29 12.97 -25.91
C GLU A 207 -6.76 14.39 -25.56
N ALA A 208 -7.52 14.56 -24.48
CA ALA A 208 -7.92 15.88 -23.98
C ALA A 208 -6.70 16.77 -23.65
N VAL A 209 -5.66 16.18 -23.02
CA VAL A 209 -4.41 16.88 -22.73
C VAL A 209 -3.66 17.24 -24.01
N LYS A 210 -3.63 16.34 -24.99
CA LYS A 210 -2.99 16.60 -26.28
C LYS A 210 -3.69 17.72 -27.04
N ILE A 211 -5.02 17.79 -26.99
CA ILE A 211 -5.82 18.86 -27.61
C ILE A 211 -5.54 20.20 -26.93
N ASP A 212 -5.61 20.29 -25.59
CA ASP A 212 -5.40 21.55 -24.83
C ASP A 212 -3.97 22.11 -24.95
N ASN A 213 -3.00 21.28 -25.34
CA ASN A 213 -1.61 21.68 -25.55
C ASN A 213 -1.31 22.18 -26.97
N ARG A 214 -2.27 22.10 -27.91
CA ARG A 214 -2.12 22.59 -29.30
C ARG A 214 -2.38 24.08 -29.37
#